data_AF-Q0B7Y1-F1
#
_entry.id   AF-Q0B7Y1-F1
#
_cell.length_a   1.000
_cell.length_b   1.000
_cell.length_c   1.000
_cell.angle_alpha   90.00
_cell.angle_beta   90.00
_cell.angle_gamma   90.00
#
_symmetry.space_group_name_H-M   'P 1'
#
loop_
_entity.id
_entity.type
_entity.pdbx_description
1 polymer ?
#
loop_
_entity_poly.entity_id
_entity_poly.type
_entity_poly.pdbx_seq_one_letter_code
_entity_poly.pdbx_strand_id
1 'polypeptide(L)'
;MTALKAIVARCIMPVITVRNLPDEVHRALRIRAAQHGRSTEAEVRAILEEAVRPTGRAKLGSLLAEIGREAGGVDFENPRESSPTAPMSFE
;
A
#
# COMPACT_ATOMS: atom_id res chain seq x y z
N MET A 1 27.68 -0.80 19.09
CA MET A 1 27.42 0.28 18.11
C MET A 1 26.39 -0.15 17.05
N THR A 2 25.26 -0.76 17.45
CA THR A 2 24.27 -1.28 16.47
C THR A 2 22.84 -1.24 16.99
N ALA A 3 22.45 -0.18 17.70
CA ALA A 3 21.07 0.00 18.16
C ALA A 3 20.53 1.43 17.98
N LEU A 4 21.26 2.28 17.24
CA LEU A 4 20.91 3.69 17.02
C LEU A 4 20.78 4.04 15.53
N LYS A 5 20.37 3.08 14.68
CA LYS A 5 20.07 3.31 13.26
C LYS A 5 18.56 3.35 12.93
N ALA A 6 17.68 3.14 13.91
CA ALA A 6 16.24 2.97 13.67
C ALA A 6 15.34 4.15 14.12
N ILE A 7 15.90 5.24 14.68
CA ILE A 7 15.08 6.37 15.18
C ILE A 7 14.90 7.49 14.13
N VAL A 8 15.61 7.44 13.00
CA VAL A 8 15.35 8.32 11.86
C VAL A 8 14.78 7.46 10.73
N ALA A 9 13.61 6.86 10.96
CA ALA A 9 12.69 6.60 9.86
C ALA A 9 12.40 7.98 9.26
N ARG A 10 13.22 8.34 8.28
CA ARG A 10 13.13 9.56 7.50
C ARG A 10 11.67 9.65 7.10
N CYS A 11 10.98 10.69 7.56
CA CYS A 11 9.64 11.04 7.11
C CYS A 11 9.79 11.50 5.66
N ILE A 12 10.08 10.55 4.75
CA ILE A 12 10.22 10.83 3.34
C ILE A 12 8.79 10.96 2.84
N MET A 13 8.30 12.19 2.77
CA MET A 13 7.06 12.46 2.05
C MET A 13 7.35 12.20 0.57
N PRO A 14 6.72 11.19 -0.06
CA PRO A 14 6.88 10.97 -1.47
C PRO A 14 6.35 12.19 -2.23
N VAL A 15 7.16 12.73 -3.15
CA VAL A 15 6.81 13.90 -3.95
C VAL A 15 6.56 13.47 -5.39
N ILE A 16 5.41 13.86 -5.93
CA ILE A 16 5.06 13.70 -7.34
C ILE A 16 4.96 15.10 -7.95
N THR A 17 5.63 15.31 -9.09
CA THR A 17 5.51 16.56 -9.87
C THR A 17 4.80 16.24 -11.18
N VAL A 18 3.67 16.92 -11.42
CA VAL A 18 2.94 16.83 -12.68
C VAL A 18 3.32 18.03 -13.53
N ARG A 19 3.99 17.79 -14.67
CA ARG A 19 4.42 18.85 -15.59
C ARG A 19 3.36 19.10 -16.65
N ASN A 20 3.32 20.33 -17.17
CA ASN A 20 2.41 20.75 -18.25
C ASN A 20 0.93 20.46 -17.96
N LEU A 21 0.50 20.66 -16.71
CA LEU A 21 -0.91 20.54 -16.36
C LEU A 21 -1.68 21.70 -17.00
N PRO A 22 -2.73 21.44 -17.81
CA PRO A 22 -3.53 22.50 -18.39
C PRO A 22 -4.13 23.40 -17.30
N ASP A 23 -4.14 24.72 -17.53
CA ASP A 23 -4.63 25.70 -16.55
C ASP A 23 -6.09 25.46 -16.15
N GLU A 24 -6.91 24.96 -17.08
CA GLU A 24 -8.29 24.56 -16.81
C GLU A 24 -8.38 23.46 -15.75
N VAL A 25 -7.48 22.48 -15.80
CA VAL A 25 -7.45 21.35 -14.86
C VAL A 25 -6.98 21.83 -13.50
N HIS A 26 -5.96 22.69 -13.45
CA HIS A 26 -5.49 23.27 -12.20
C HIS A 26 -6.60 24.11 -11.52
N ARG A 27 -7.34 24.91 -12.30
CA ARG A 27 -8.47 25.69 -11.77
C ARG A 27 -9.61 24.79 -11.29
N ALA A 28 -9.97 23.75 -12.05
CA ALA A 28 -10.98 22.80 -11.65
C ALA A 28 -10.62 22.08 -10.34
N LEU A 29 -9.35 21.65 -10.19
CA LEU A 29 -8.85 21.03 -8.96
C LEU A 29 -8.93 21.99 -7.76
N ARG A 30 -8.58 23.27 -7.94
CA ARG A 30 -8.72 24.28 -6.87
C ARG A 30 -10.17 24.47 -6.43
N ILE A 31 -11.10 24.54 -7.37
CA ILE A 31 -12.53 24.69 -7.08
C ILE A 31 -13.04 23.46 -6.32
N ARG A 32 -12.70 22.26 -6.80
CA ARG A 32 -13.07 20.99 -6.16
C ARG A 32 -12.50 20.86 -4.74
N ALA A 33 -11.23 21.23 -4.55
CA ALA A 33 -10.60 21.24 -3.24
C ALA A 33 -11.32 22.19 -2.26
N ALA A 34 -11.69 23.40 -2.71
CA ALA A 34 -12.46 24.34 -1.91
C ALA A 34 -13.85 23.80 -1.53
N GLN A 35 -14.54 23.12 -2.46
CA GLN A 35 -15.83 22.47 -2.19
C GLN A 35 -15.72 21.36 -1.14
N HIS A 36 -14.61 20.62 -1.12
CA HIS A 36 -14.35 19.57 -0.14
C HIS A 36 -13.72 20.08 1.17
N GLY A 37 -13.44 21.38 1.29
CA GLY A 37 -12.78 21.97 2.46
C GLY A 37 -11.33 21.50 2.66
N ARG A 38 -10.63 21.16 1.58
CA ARG A 38 -9.26 20.63 1.58
C ARG A 38 -8.31 21.55 0.82
N SER A 39 -7.00 21.41 1.07
CA SER A 39 -6.00 22.03 0.21
C SER A 39 -5.97 21.32 -1.15
N THR A 40 -5.48 22.01 -2.19
CA THR A 40 -5.32 21.41 -3.53
C THR A 40 -4.46 20.15 -3.49
N GLU A 41 -3.39 20.17 -2.70
CA GLU A 41 -2.52 18.99 -2.53
C GLU A 41 -3.27 17.81 -1.88
N ALA A 42 -4.04 18.07 -0.82
CA ALA A 42 -4.81 17.05 -0.14
C ALA A 42 -5.91 16.47 -1.04
N GLU A 43 -6.52 17.29 -1.90
CA GLU A 43 -7.49 16.82 -2.88
C GLU A 43 -6.84 15.96 -3.96
N VAL A 44 -5.70 16.39 -4.52
CA VAL A 44 -4.95 15.59 -5.50
C VAL A 44 -4.54 14.25 -4.90
N ARG A 45 -4.08 14.24 -3.63
CA ARG A 45 -3.75 13.01 -2.91
C ARG A 45 -4.97 12.10 -2.79
N ALA A 46 -6.13 12.64 -2.39
CA ALA A 46 -7.36 11.87 -2.26
C ALA A 46 -7.82 11.26 -3.60
N ILE A 47 -7.74 12.03 -4.70
CA ILE A 47 -8.05 11.55 -6.05
C ILE A 47 -7.13 10.40 -6.45
N LEU A 48 -5.83 10.55 -6.19
CA LEU A 48 -4.87 9.48 -6.50
C LEU A 48 -5.12 8.23 -5.66
N GLU A 49 -5.37 8.38 -4.35
CA GLU A 49 -5.72 7.26 -3.46
C GLU A 49 -6.97 6.53 -3.94
N GLU A 50 -8.02 7.26 -4.32
CA GLU A 50 -9.25 6.67 -4.84
C GLU A 50 -9.01 5.94 -6.18
N ALA A 51 -8.28 6.57 -7.10
CA ALA A 51 -8.02 6.02 -8.44
C ALA A 51 -7.12 4.77 -8.40
N VAL A 52 -6.14 4.72 -7.49
CA VAL A 52 -5.22 3.58 -7.37
C VAL A 52 -5.73 2.49 -6.44
N ARG A 53 -6.78 2.74 -5.65
CA ARG A 53 -7.34 1.71 -4.77
C ARG A 53 -8.22 0.78 -5.59
N PRO A 54 -7.81 -0.48 -5.81
CA PRO A 54 -8.63 -1.45 -6.54
C PRO A 54 -9.96 -1.67 -5.80
N THR A 55 -11.06 -1.32 -6.45
CA THR A 55 -12.43 -1.65 -6.04
C THR A 55 -12.59 -3.17 -6.05
N GLY A 56 -12.29 -3.81 -4.92
CA GLY A 56 -12.44 -5.26 -4.74
C GLY A 56 -11.16 -6.05 -4.48
N ARG A 57 -10.01 -5.41 -4.21
CA ARG A 57 -8.87 -6.19 -3.68
C ARG A 57 -9.19 -6.64 -2.27
N ALA A 58 -9.60 -7.90 -2.17
CA ALA A 58 -9.66 -8.64 -0.93
C ALA A 58 -8.36 -8.41 -0.17
N LYS A 59 -8.46 -7.81 1.02
CA LYS A 59 -7.32 -7.73 1.95
C LYS A 59 -7.08 -9.14 2.47
N LEU A 60 -6.47 -10.00 1.66
CA LEU A 60 -6.29 -11.42 1.93
C LEU A 60 -5.74 -11.66 3.34
N GLY A 61 -4.73 -10.89 3.77
CA GLY A 61 -4.21 -10.99 5.13
C GLY A 61 -5.24 -10.65 6.20
N SER A 62 -6.08 -9.64 5.99
CA SER A 62 -7.17 -9.29 6.92
C SER A 62 -8.28 -10.35 6.95
N LEU A 63 -8.64 -10.91 5.78
CA LEU A 63 -9.62 -12.00 5.69
C LEU A 63 -9.12 -13.27 6.36
N LEU A 64 -7.87 -13.67 6.10
CA LEU A 64 -7.25 -14.83 6.75
C LEU A 64 -7.10 -14.61 8.26
N ALA A 65 -6.78 -13.40 8.70
CA ALA A 65 -6.72 -13.07 10.12
C ALA A 65 -8.09 -13.09 10.79
N GLU A 66 -9.16 -12.73 10.07
CA GLU A 66 -10.54 -12.84 10.55
C GLU A 66 -10.96 -14.29 10.72
N ILE A 67 -10.74 -15.11 9.70
CA ILE A 67 -10.96 -16.57 9.75
C ILE A 67 -10.19 -17.19 10.93
N GLY A 68 -8.91 -16.82 11.10
CA GLY A 68 -8.09 -17.31 12.21
C GLY A 68 -8.62 -16.90 13.58
N ARG A 69 -9.17 -15.68 13.74
CA ARG A 69 -9.79 -15.24 15.01
C ARG A 69 -11.09 -15.98 15.30
N GLU A 70 -11.95 -16.16 14.30
CA GLU A 70 -13.20 -16.93 14.45
C GLU A 70 -12.93 -18.38 14.84
N ALA A 71 -11.85 -18.96 14.30
CA ALA A 71 -11.38 -20.30 14.66
C ALA A 71 -10.67 -20.37 16.04
N GLY A 72 -10.49 -19.26 16.75
CA GLY A 72 -9.82 -19.23 18.07
C GLY A 72 -8.29 -19.22 18.01
N GLY A 73 -7.70 -19.00 16.83
CA GLY A 73 -6.27 -19.14 16.57
C GLY A 73 -5.91 -20.57 16.16
N VAL A 74 -5.09 -20.70 15.11
CA VAL A 74 -4.67 -21.99 14.56
C VAL A 74 -3.15 -22.06 14.51
N ASP A 75 -2.57 -23.05 15.18
CA ASP A 75 -1.17 -23.41 15.03
C ASP A 75 -1.08 -24.53 13.99
N PHE A 76 -0.43 -24.25 12.88
CA PHE A 76 -0.21 -25.24 11.83
C PHE A 76 1.10 -25.97 12.11
N GLU A 77 1.05 -27.29 12.20
CA GLU A 77 2.24 -28.10 12.03
C GLU A 77 2.80 -27.86 10.62
N ASN A 78 4.12 -27.74 10.51
CA ASN A 78 4.78 -27.52 9.23
C ASN A 78 5.42 -28.84 8.78
N PRO A 79 4.68 -29.71 8.07
CA PRO A 79 5.17 -31.01 7.62
C PRO A 79 6.13 -30.90 6.43
N ARG A 80 6.77 -29.74 6.20
CA ARG A 80 7.74 -29.58 5.11
C ARG A 80 8.80 -30.66 5.22
N GLU A 81 8.90 -31.49 4.19
CA GLU A 81 10.05 -32.34 3.99
C GLU A 81 11.28 -31.46 3.80
N SER A 82 12.22 -31.57 4.74
CA SER A 82 13.51 -30.86 4.71
C SER A 82 14.56 -31.61 3.90
N SER A 83 14.17 -32.65 3.15
CA SER A 83 15.06 -33.35 2.23
C SER A 83 15.45 -32.41 1.08
N PRO A 84 16.73 -32.38 0.68
CA PRO A 84 17.16 -31.58 -0.46
C PRO A 84 16.39 -32.00 -1.72
N THR A 85 15.86 -31.04 -2.47
CA THR A 85 15.27 -31.33 -3.78
C THR A 85 16.35 -31.90 -4.71
N ALA A 86 16.03 -32.98 -5.43
CA ALA A 86 16.91 -33.54 -6.43
C ALA A 86 17.24 -32.48 -7.51
N PRO A 87 18.49 -32.42 -8.00
CA PRO A 87 18.88 -31.45 -9.02
C PRO A 87 18.03 -31.65 -10.29
N MET A 88 17.56 -30.53 -10.85
CA MET A 88 16.83 -30.54 -12.12
C MET A 88 17.79 -30.94 -13.25
N SER A 89 17.44 -31.97 -14.03
CA SER A 89 18.15 -32.29 -15.27
C SER A 89 17.68 -31.36 -16.38
N PHE A 90 18.62 -30.70 -17.05
CA PHE A 90 18.39 -29.87 -18.22
C PHE A 90 18.86 -30.65 -19.46
N GLU A 91 18.11 -31.67 -19.87
CA GLU A 91 18.26 -32.27 -21.21
C GLU A 91 17.35 -31.57 -22.23
#